data_AF-A0A6N9IQP6-F1
#
_entry.id   AF-A0A6N9IQP6-F1
#
_cell.length_a   1.000
_cell.length_b   1.000
_cell.length_c   1.000
_cell.angle_alpha   90.00
_cell.angle_beta   90.00
_cell.angle_gamma   90.00
#
_symmetry.space_group_name_H-M   'P 1'
#
loop_
_entity.id
_entity.type
_entity.pdbx_description
1 polymer ?
#
loop_
_entity_poly.entity_id
_entity_poly.type
_entity_poly.pdbx_seq_one_letter_code
_entity_poly.pdbx_strand_id
1 'polypeptide(L)'
;MSLKKAKEIQEQIKEISKLLKKEGYKVGLIALGTDKSAAVNVFGTRKDALNIIYRIIQSLKDEDKLILLAMLFGIDLGRKQKNED
;
A
#
# COMPACT_ATOMS: atom_id res chain seq x y z
N MET A 1 15.57 -13.89 7.64
CA MET A 1 14.14 -13.45 7.72
C MET A 1 13.27 -14.68 7.54
N SER A 2 12.28 -14.94 8.39
CA SER A 2 11.46 -16.16 8.25
C SER A 2 10.32 -15.88 7.26
N LEU A 3 10.34 -16.56 6.11
CA LEU A 3 9.23 -16.64 5.14
C LEU A 3 7.85 -16.81 5.79
N LYS A 4 7.81 -17.39 7.00
CA LYS A 4 6.62 -17.63 7.80
C LYS A 4 5.83 -16.36 8.13
N LYS A 5 6.48 -15.27 8.56
CA LYS A 5 5.78 -14.02 8.94
C LYS A 5 5.15 -13.29 7.75
N ALA A 6 5.84 -13.28 6.61
CA ALA A 6 5.29 -12.69 5.38
C ALA A 6 4.05 -13.47 4.90
N LYS A 7 4.08 -14.79 5.03
CA LYS A 7 2.96 -15.67 4.69
C LYS A 7 1.74 -15.46 5.60
N GLU A 8 1.97 -15.30 6.91
CA GLU A 8 0.90 -15.00 7.89
C GLU A 8 0.16 -13.69 7.56
N ILE A 9 0.89 -12.61 7.26
CA ILE A 9 0.27 -11.32 6.88
C ILE A 9 -0.52 -11.45 5.57
N GLN A 10 -0.03 -12.22 4.61
CA GLN A 10 -0.77 -12.49 3.37
C GLN A 10 -2.07 -13.28 3.62
N GLU A 11 -2.06 -14.26 4.53
CA GLU A 11 -3.25 -15.03 4.90
C GLU A 11 -4.29 -14.14 5.59
N GLN A 12 -3.87 -13.31 6.54
CA GLN A 12 -4.75 -12.34 7.21
C GLN A 12 -5.43 -11.39 6.21
N ILE A 13 -4.67 -10.84 5.27
CA ILE A 13 -5.21 -9.97 4.23
C ILE A 13 -6.26 -10.69 3.37
N LYS A 14 -6.05 -11.97 3.04
CA LYS A 14 -7.02 -12.76 2.28
C LYS A 14 -8.32 -12.96 3.07
N GLU A 15 -8.22 -13.20 4.38
CA GLU A 15 -9.39 -13.33 5.26
C GLU A 15 -10.18 -12.03 5.35
N ILE A 16 -9.50 -10.89 5.53
CA ILE A 16 -10.14 -9.57 5.53
C ILE A 16 -10.84 -9.30 4.20
N SER A 17 -10.20 -9.62 3.07
CA SER A 17 -10.83 -9.49 1.76
C SER A 17 -12.10 -10.33 1.63
N LYS A 18 -12.10 -11.56 2.15
CA LYS A 18 -13.29 -12.43 2.16
C LYS A 18 -14.41 -11.82 3.03
N LEU A 19 -14.08 -11.30 4.22
CA LEU A 19 -15.06 -10.66 5.10
C LEU A 19 -15.68 -9.43 4.44
N LEU A 20 -14.88 -8.53 3.88
CA LEU A 20 -15.39 -7.34 3.19
C LEU A 20 -16.29 -7.71 2.00
N LYS A 21 -15.94 -8.74 1.23
CA LYS A 21 -16.81 -9.23 0.15
C LYS A 21 -18.15 -9.76 0.67
N LYS A 22 -18.15 -10.45 1.82
CA LYS A 22 -19.38 -10.95 2.46
C LYS A 22 -20.28 -9.81 2.94
N GLU A 23 -19.69 -8.71 3.43
CA GLU A 23 -20.40 -7.49 3.84
C GLU A 23 -20.90 -6.65 2.63
N GLY A 24 -20.71 -7.12 1.40
CA GLY A 24 -21.21 -6.47 0.19
C GLY A 24 -20.27 -5.44 -0.44
N TYR A 25 -19.05 -5.27 0.07
CA TYR A 25 -18.04 -4.45 -0.59
C TYR A 25 -17.64 -5.10 -1.91
N LYS A 26 -17.81 -4.37 -3.01
CA LYS A 26 -17.51 -4.85 -4.37
C LYS A 26 -16.05 -4.65 -4.77
N VAL A 27 -15.41 -3.64 -4.17
CA VAL A 27 -14.08 -3.15 -4.54
C VAL A 27 -13.36 -2.70 -3.28
N GLY A 28 -12.07 -3.01 -3.15
CA GLY A 28 -11.27 -2.54 -2.02
C GLY A 28 -9.77 -2.81 -2.17
N LEU A 29 -8.98 -2.00 -1.49
CA LEU A 29 -7.54 -2.19 -1.31
C LEU A 29 -7.26 -2.32 0.18
N ILE A 30 -6.57 -3.40 0.56
CA ILE A 30 -6.17 -3.70 1.92
C ILE A 30 -4.65 -3.65 1.94
N ALA A 31 -4.08 -2.79 2.78
CA ALA A 31 -2.67 -2.77 3.10
C ALA A 31 -2.51 -3.10 4.58
N LEU A 32 -1.78 -4.17 4.90
CA LEU A 32 -1.40 -4.50 6.27
C LEU A 32 0.12 -4.53 6.36
N GLY A 33 0.65 -3.87 7.39
CA GLY A 33 2.07 -3.77 7.63
C GLY A 33 2.42 -3.95 9.09
N THR A 34 3.65 -4.40 9.31
CA THR A 34 4.39 -4.29 10.57
C THR A 34 5.64 -3.44 10.30
N ASP A 35 6.39 -3.09 11.34
CA ASP A 35 7.65 -2.33 11.22
C ASP A 35 8.66 -2.95 10.24
N LYS A 36 8.52 -4.24 9.89
CA LYS A 36 9.50 -4.99 9.08
C LYS A 36 8.93 -5.60 7.80
N SER A 37 7.63 -5.46 7.53
CA SER A 37 7.00 -6.12 6.39
C SER A 37 5.62 -5.55 6.09
N ALA A 38 5.27 -5.46 4.81
CA ALA A 38 3.92 -5.12 4.37
C ALA A 38 3.40 -6.14 3.36
N ALA A 39 2.08 -6.28 3.29
CA ALA A 39 1.39 -6.96 2.22
C ALA A 39 0.19 -6.12 1.76
N VAL A 40 -0.18 -6.30 0.49
CA VAL A 40 -1.29 -5.58 -0.13
C VAL A 40 -2.16 -6.56 -0.89
N ASN A 41 -3.47 -6.39 -0.81
CA ASN A 41 -4.44 -7.10 -1.65
C ASN A 41 -5.47 -6.12 -2.17
N VAL A 42 -5.74 -6.21 -3.47
CA VAL A 42 -6.78 -5.48 -4.14
C VAL A 42 -7.81 -6.48 -4.64
N PHE A 43 -9.08 -6.25 -4.34
CA PHE A 43 -10.17 -7.04 -4.86
C PHE A 43 -11.17 -6.18 -5.63
N GLY A 44 -11.75 -6.76 -6.68
CA GLY A 44 -12.56 -6.07 -7.68
C GLY A 44 -12.11 -6.47 -9.09
N THR A 45 -12.55 -5.72 -10.10
CA THR A 45 -12.02 -5.89 -11.47
C THR A 45 -10.65 -5.23 -11.62
N ARG A 46 -9.93 -5.55 -12.71
CA ARG A 46 -8.68 -4.87 -13.06
C ARG A 46 -8.88 -3.35 -13.20
N LYS A 47 -10.02 -2.92 -13.75
CA LYS A 47 -10.37 -1.50 -13.89
C LYS A 47 -10.54 -0.83 -12.52
N ASP A 48 -11.19 -1.52 -11.59
CA ASP A 48 -11.37 -1.03 -10.23
C ASP A 48 -10.04 -0.88 -9.49
N ALA A 49 -9.15 -1.86 -9.62
CA ALA A 49 -7.81 -1.80 -9.04
C ALA A 49 -7.01 -0.59 -9.55
N LEU A 50 -7.00 -0.37 -10.87
CA LEU A 50 -6.33 0.79 -11.47
C LEU A 50 -6.95 2.12 -11.00
N ASN A 51 -8.28 2.18 -10.91
CA ASN A 51 -8.98 3.37 -10.43
C ASN A 51 -8.68 3.67 -8.95
N ILE A 52 -8.61 2.65 -8.09
CA ILE A 52 -8.22 2.83 -6.68
C ILE A 52 -6.79 3.36 -6.58
N ILE A 53 -5.85 2.74 -7.28
CA ILE A 53 -4.44 3.17 -7.27
C ILE A 53 -4.33 4.62 -7.76
N TYR A 54 -5.00 4.94 -8.87
CA TYR A 54 -5.04 6.31 -9.39
C TYR A 54 -5.59 7.30 -8.37
N ARG A 55 -6.71 6.98 -7.70
CA ARG A 55 -7.31 7.84 -6.68
C ARG A 55 -6.40 8.05 -5.47
N ILE A 56 -5.69 7.00 -5.03
CA ILE A 56 -4.69 7.10 -3.96
C ILE A 56 -3.60 8.10 -4.39
N ILE A 57 -3.00 7.91 -5.57
CA ILE A 57 -1.96 8.80 -6.08
C ILE A 57 -2.49 10.24 -6.22
N GLN A 58 -3.72 10.43 -6.72
CA GLN A 58 -4.33 11.75 -6.83
C GLN A 58 -4.56 12.42 -5.47
N SER A 59 -4.91 11.65 -4.44
CA SER A 59 -5.15 12.17 -3.08
C SER A 59 -3.89 12.56 -2.34
N LEU A 60 -2.71 12.12 -2.80
CA LEU A 60 -1.43 12.51 -2.25
C LEU A 60 -1.13 13.99 -2.56
N LYS A 61 -0.43 14.66 -1.65
CA LYS A 61 0.16 15.97 -1.96
C LYS A 61 1.28 15.80 -2.99
N ASP A 62 1.61 16.86 -3.72
CA ASP A 62 2.62 16.78 -4.77
C ASP A 62 4.00 16.36 -4.24
N GLU A 63 4.33 16.77 -3.02
CA GLU A 63 5.53 16.33 -2.28
C GLU A 63 5.53 14.80 -2.07
N ASP A 64 4.41 14.24 -1.62
CA ASP A 64 4.27 12.80 -1.39
C ASP A 64 4.29 12.00 -2.70
N LYS A 65 3.75 12.56 -3.79
CA LYS A 65 3.85 11.98 -5.15
C LYS A 65 5.29 11.94 -5.63
N LEU A 66 6.05 13.02 -5.43
CA LEU A 66 7.47 13.08 -5.76
C LEU A 66 8.28 12.08 -4.93
N ILE A 67 7.95 11.93 -3.65
CA ILE A 67 8.56 10.91 -2.78
C ILE A 67 8.28 9.51 -3.31
N LEU A 68 7.03 9.20 -3.65
CA LEU A 68 6.63 7.92 -4.22
C LEU A 68 7.35 7.63 -5.55
N LEU A 69 7.43 8.62 -6.45
CA LEU A 69 8.13 8.49 -7.72
C LEU A 69 9.62 8.21 -7.50
N ALA A 70 10.26 8.95 -6.59
CA ALA A 70 11.66 8.73 -6.28
C ALA A 70 11.92 7.34 -5.69
N MET A 71 11.06 6.85 -4.79
CA MET A 71 11.14 5.47 -4.29
C MET A 71 11.00 4.45 -5.43
N LEU A 72 10.07 4.65 -6.36
CA LEU A 72 9.86 3.74 -7.50
C LEU A 72 11.03 3.71 -8.48
N PHE A 73 11.69 4.86 -8.69
CA PHE A 73 12.86 4.98 -9.56
C PHE A 73 14.20 4.74 -8.86
N GLY A 74 14.18 4.42 -7.55
CA GLY A 74 15.39 4.22 -6.76
C GLY A 74 16.24 5.49 -6.61
N ILE A 75 15.62 6.67 -6.71
CA ILE A 75 16.26 7.97 -6.53
C ILE A 75 16.39 8.25 -5.03
N ASP A 76 17.62 8.45 -4.55
CA ASP A 76 17.86 8.93 -3.20
C ASP A 76 17.47 10.41 -3.12
N LEU A 77 16.48 10.72 -2.29
CA LEU A 77 15.98 12.09 -2.10
C LEU A 77 16.84 12.91 -1.13
N GLY A 78 17.78 12.27 -0.42
CA GLY A 78 18.50 12.88 0.69
C GLY A 78 17.57 13.18 1.87
N ARG A 79 18.02 12.94 3.11
CA ARG A 79 17.27 13.47 4.27
C ARG A 79 17.46 14.98 4.29
N LYS A 80 16.37 15.75 4.35
CA LYS A 80 16.45 17.12 4.88
C LYS A 80 17.10 17.04 6.26
N GLN A 81 18.34 17.50 6.39
CA GLN A 81 18.88 17.88 7.68
C GLN A 81 17.95 18.97 8.21
N LYS A 82 17.23 18.67 9.30
CA LYS A 82 16.71 19.74 10.14
C LYS A 82 17.95 20.47 10.65
N ASN A 83 18.19 21.66 10.14
CA ASN A 83 19.03 22.61 10.86
C ASN A 83 18.23 22.95 12.12
N GLU A 84 18.67 22.39 13.24
CA GLU A 84 18.30 22.88 14.56
C GLU A 84 19.15 24.15 14.76
N ASP A 85 18.49 25.31 14.64
CA ASP A 85 19.00 26.58 15.16
C ASP A 85 18.81 26.64 16.68
#